data_AF-A0AB39QFB4-F1
#
_entry.id   AF-A0AB39QFB4-F1
#
_cell.length_a   1.000
_cell.length_b   1.000
_cell.length_c   1.000
_cell.angle_alpha   90.00
_cell.angle_beta   90.00
_cell.angle_gamma   90.00
#
_symmetry.space_group_name_H-M   'P 1'
#
loop_
_entity.id
_entity.type
_entity.pdbx_description
1 polymer ?
#
loop_
_entity_poly.entity_id
_entity_poly.type
_entity_poly.pdbx_seq_one_letter_code
_entity_poly.pdbx_strand_id
1 'polypeptide(L)'
;MGKSYAFEQEQRDLEAAGLPVQRLDLGRCGTDPARAAAKLAAVFQPPTDATEWHVLLDGLDEGLDNLLELDQLLIEQVEGLEDEARRGLRLRISCRTARWPSGLHTELCRLWAVNQVAMVGLAPLSRDDVTLAARAVHLEDPAAFSRLKRSGSDGGSIP
;
A
#
# COMPACT_ATOMS: atom_id res chain seq x y z
N MET A 1 10.71 -0.93 3.50
CA MET A 1 11.37 0.27 4.07
C MET A 1 11.25 1.52 3.19
N GLY A 2 10.19 1.72 2.40
CA GLY A 2 10.07 2.92 1.55
C GLY A 2 8.64 3.19 1.07
N LYS A 3 7.84 2.12 0.90
CA LYS A 3 6.40 2.20 0.60
C LYS A 3 5.61 2.93 1.69
N SER A 4 5.83 2.59 2.96
CA SER A 4 5.12 3.24 4.07
C SER A 4 5.44 4.73 4.21
N TYR A 5 6.70 5.13 4.00
CA TYR A 5 7.07 6.55 3.96
C TYR A 5 6.43 7.27 2.77
N ALA A 6 6.41 6.63 1.59
CA ALA A 6 5.71 7.18 0.43
C ALA A 6 4.20 7.33 0.67
N PHE A 7 3.56 6.39 1.37
CA PHE A 7 2.15 6.47 1.75
C PHE A 7 1.90 7.54 2.82
N GLU A 8 2.80 7.73 3.77
CA GLU A 8 2.75 8.84 4.73
C GLU A 8 2.86 10.19 4.04
N GLN A 9 3.79 10.32 3.09
CA GLN A 9 3.95 11.56 2.35
C GLN A 9 2.73 11.85 1.47
N GLU A 10 2.24 10.84 0.73
CA GLU A 10 1.01 10.97 -0.07
C GLU A 10 -0.18 11.38 0.79
N GLN A 11 -0.35 10.78 1.98
CA GLN A 11 -1.41 11.18 2.90
C GLN A 11 -1.30 12.67 3.27
N ARG A 12 -0.09 13.14 3.63
CA ARG A 12 0.13 14.56 3.96
C ARG A 12 -0.15 15.48 2.77
N ASP A 13 0.23 15.06 1.57
CA ASP A 13 0.02 15.87 0.36
C ASP A 13 -1.48 15.98 0.02
N LEU A 14 -2.24 14.90 0.18
CA LEU A 14 -3.70 14.89 0.04
C LEU A 14 -4.39 15.75 1.11
N GLU A 15 -3.98 15.62 2.37
CA GLU A 15 -4.48 16.44 3.47
C GLU A 15 -4.18 17.92 3.25
N ALA A 16 -2.97 18.27 2.79
CA ALA A 16 -2.58 19.64 2.46
C ALA A 16 -3.38 20.21 1.26
N ALA A 17 -3.79 19.36 0.33
CA ALA A 17 -4.68 19.71 -0.77
C ALA A 17 -6.17 19.80 -0.36
N GLY A 18 -6.51 19.47 0.89
CA GLY A 18 -7.88 19.45 1.39
C GLY A 18 -8.71 18.28 0.85
N LEU A 19 -8.07 17.23 0.34
CA LEU A 19 -8.74 16.05 -0.20
C LEU A 19 -9.04 15.04 0.92
N PRO A 20 -10.26 14.49 1.01
CA PRO A 20 -10.58 13.48 2.00
C PRO A 20 -9.75 12.22 1.81
N VAL A 21 -9.03 11.80 2.85
CA VAL A 21 -8.17 10.62 2.82
C VAL A 21 -8.33 9.78 4.08
N GLN A 22 -8.45 8.47 3.89
CA GLN A 22 -8.42 7.46 4.95
C GLN A 22 -7.25 6.50 4.70
N ARG A 23 -6.61 6.03 5.77
CA ARG A 23 -5.48 5.11 5.69
C ARG A 23 -5.66 3.92 6.62
N LEU A 24 -5.26 2.74 6.15
CA LEU A 24 -5.19 1.52 6.95
C LEU A 24 -3.85 0.80 6.73
N ASP A 25 -3.22 0.42 7.84
CA ASP A 25 -2.09 -0.53 7.86
C ASP A 25 -2.67 -1.95 7.91
N LEU A 26 -2.57 -2.66 6.78
CA LEU A 26 -3.09 -4.00 6.60
C LEU A 26 -2.30 -5.04 7.41
N GLY A 27 -1.01 -4.80 7.66
CA GLY A 27 -0.19 -5.63 8.55
C GLY A 27 -0.67 -5.60 10.01
N ARG A 28 -1.47 -4.58 10.37
CA ARG A 28 -2.08 -4.42 11.70
C ARG A 28 -3.57 -4.76 11.74
N CYS A 29 -4.13 -5.38 10.71
CA CYS A 29 -5.52 -5.85 10.73
C CYS A 29 -5.74 -6.95 11.78
N GLY A 30 -4.71 -7.76 12.03
CA GLY A 30 -4.76 -8.92 12.94
C GLY A 30 -5.16 -10.19 12.19
N THR A 31 -5.45 -11.25 12.94
CA THR A 31 -5.77 -12.59 12.40
C THR A 31 -7.26 -12.91 12.40
N ASP A 32 -8.10 -12.01 12.95
CA ASP A 32 -9.53 -12.21 13.07
C ASP A 32 -10.28 -11.57 11.87
N PRO A 33 -11.05 -12.36 11.09
CA PRO A 33 -11.71 -11.88 9.88
C PRO A 33 -12.74 -10.78 10.16
N ALA A 34 -13.56 -10.94 11.20
CA ALA A 34 -14.60 -9.97 11.53
C ALA A 34 -14.01 -8.62 11.91
N ARG A 35 -12.91 -8.62 12.68
CA ARG A 35 -12.17 -7.42 13.04
C ARG A 35 -11.48 -6.78 11.83
N ALA A 36 -10.91 -7.58 10.93
CA ALA A 36 -10.31 -7.07 9.70
C ALA A 36 -11.37 -6.42 8.80
N ALA A 37 -12.52 -7.08 8.61
CA ALA A 37 -13.66 -6.56 7.87
C ALA A 37 -14.18 -5.25 8.47
N ALA A 38 -14.32 -5.15 9.80
CA ALA A 38 -14.74 -3.91 10.46
C ALA A 38 -13.75 -2.75 10.24
N LYS A 39 -12.44 -3.02 10.27
CA LYS A 39 -11.41 -2.01 9.97
C LYS A 39 -11.47 -1.54 8.52
N LEU A 40 -11.64 -2.47 7.58
CA LEU A 40 -11.81 -2.14 6.17
C LEU A 40 -13.09 -1.32 5.96
N ALA A 41 -14.22 -1.77 6.52
CA ALA A 41 -15.50 -1.07 6.44
C ALA A 41 -15.41 0.39 6.92
N ALA A 42 -14.64 0.63 8.00
CA ALA A 42 -14.43 1.97 8.53
C ALA A 42 -13.68 2.90 7.57
N VAL A 43 -12.69 2.38 6.82
CA VAL A 43 -11.91 3.15 5.83
C VAL A 43 -12.52 3.14 4.43
N PHE A 44 -13.64 2.45 4.24
CA PHE A 44 -14.44 2.52 3.01
C PHE A 44 -15.75 3.30 3.23
N GLN A 45 -15.88 4.03 4.34
CA GLN A 45 -17.00 4.96 4.53
C GLN A 45 -16.75 6.24 3.72
N PRO A 46 -17.52 6.51 2.65
CA PRO A 46 -17.35 7.73 1.87
C PRO A 46 -17.67 8.96 2.75
N PRO A 47 -16.87 10.03 2.68
CA PRO A 47 -17.20 11.28 3.35
C PRO A 47 -18.50 11.87 2.79
N THR A 48 -19.28 12.52 3.64
CA THR A 48 -20.49 13.25 3.22
C THR A 48 -20.10 14.35 2.21
N ASP A 49 -20.85 14.44 1.10
CA ASP A 49 -20.68 15.44 0.03
C ASP A 49 -19.35 15.40 -0.75
N ALA A 50 -18.52 14.37 -0.58
CA ALA A 50 -17.28 14.23 -1.33
C ALA A 50 -17.52 13.62 -2.73
N THR A 51 -17.17 14.36 -3.78
CA THR A 51 -17.15 13.83 -5.16
C THR A 51 -15.90 13.00 -5.46
N GLU A 52 -14.84 13.20 -4.69
CA GLU A 52 -13.58 12.44 -4.74
C GLU A 52 -13.06 12.20 -3.32
N TRP A 53 -12.59 10.99 -3.06
CA TRP A 53 -12.03 10.58 -1.77
C TRP A 53 -10.99 9.47 -1.95
N HIS A 54 -10.04 9.39 -1.02
CA HIS A 54 -8.87 8.53 -1.13
C HIS A 54 -8.81 7.48 -0.02
N VAL A 55 -8.46 6.25 -0.39
CA VAL A 55 -8.17 5.18 0.57
C VAL A 55 -6.78 4.64 0.30
N LEU A 56 -5.94 4.70 1.32
CA LEU A 56 -4.56 4.25 1.29
C LEU A 56 -4.40 2.98 2.14
N LEU A 57 -4.23 1.83 1.50
CA LEU A 57 -4.02 0.54 2.15
C LEU A 57 -2.53 0.15 2.08
N ASP A 58 -1.85 0.12 3.22
CA ASP A 58 -0.41 -0.14 3.29
C ASP A 58 -0.12 -1.58 3.78
N GLY A 59 0.78 -2.29 3.11
CA GLY A 59 1.29 -3.58 3.59
C GLY A 59 0.36 -4.79 3.36
N LEU A 60 -0.26 -4.90 2.18
CA LEU A 60 -1.13 -6.05 1.86
C LEU A 60 -0.40 -7.40 2.02
N ASP A 61 0.88 -7.48 1.66
CA ASP A 61 1.67 -8.70 1.81
C ASP A 61 1.81 -9.15 3.27
N GLU A 62 1.97 -8.19 4.19
CA GLU A 62 2.05 -8.42 5.63
C GLU A 62 0.68 -8.74 6.23
N GLY A 63 -0.38 -8.12 5.71
CA GLY A 63 -1.76 -8.49 6.05
C GLY A 63 -2.08 -9.94 5.68
N LEU A 64 -1.68 -10.35 4.46
CA LEU A 64 -1.86 -11.72 3.97
C LEU A 64 -0.99 -12.76 4.70
N ASP A 65 0.09 -12.35 5.38
CA ASP A 65 0.83 -13.26 6.26
C ASP A 65 0.02 -13.62 7.51
N ASN A 66 -0.88 -12.74 7.94
CA ASN A 66 -1.71 -12.91 9.13
C ASN A 66 -3.12 -13.43 8.83
N LEU A 67 -3.68 -13.06 7.68
CA LEU A 67 -5.03 -13.40 7.26
C LEU A 67 -5.09 -13.63 5.75
N LEU A 68 -5.15 -14.90 5.34
CA LEU A 68 -5.06 -15.30 3.93
C LEU A 68 -6.23 -14.79 3.07
N GLU A 69 -7.40 -14.58 3.66
CA GLU A 69 -8.62 -14.12 3.00
C GLU A 69 -8.76 -12.58 2.96
N LEU A 70 -7.73 -11.84 3.36
CA LEU A 70 -7.77 -10.38 3.42
C LEU A 70 -8.03 -9.73 2.06
N ASP A 71 -7.58 -10.35 0.97
CA ASP A 71 -7.85 -9.89 -0.39
C ASP A 71 -9.34 -10.03 -0.77
N GLN A 72 -9.98 -11.12 -0.35
CA GLN A 72 -11.43 -11.32 -0.54
C GLN A 72 -12.23 -10.30 0.27
N LEU A 73 -11.89 -10.10 1.54
CA LEU A 73 -12.54 -9.09 2.40
C LEU A 73 -12.40 -7.69 1.79
N LEU A 74 -11.25 -7.34 1.23
CA LEU A 74 -11.04 -6.07 0.54
C LEU A 74 -11.99 -5.91 -0.65
N ILE A 75 -12.09 -6.94 -1.49
CA ILE A 75 -12.99 -6.93 -2.66
C ILE A 75 -14.45 -6.78 -2.23
N GLU A 76 -14.89 -7.53 -1.21
CA GLU A 76 -16.24 -7.42 -0.67
C GLU A 76 -16.59 -6.00 -0.21
N GLN A 77 -15.65 -5.29 0.44
CA GLN A 77 -15.88 -3.91 0.86
C GLN A 77 -16.04 -2.96 -0.34
N VAL A 78 -15.22 -3.12 -1.38
CA VAL A 78 -15.31 -2.28 -2.58
C VAL A 78 -16.59 -2.58 -3.39
N GLU A 79 -16.97 -3.86 -3.47
CA GLU A 79 -18.21 -4.31 -4.10
C GLU A 79 -19.45 -3.82 -3.37
N GLY A 80 -19.39 -3.70 -2.05
CA GLY A 80 -20.46 -3.18 -1.22
C GLY A 80 -20.69 -1.66 -1.36
N LEU A 81 -19.76 -0.92 -1.99
CA LEU A 81 -19.94 0.51 -2.24
C LEU A 81 -21.04 0.77 -3.28
N GLU A 82 -21.83 1.82 -3.07
CA GLU A 82 -22.68 2.39 -4.11
C GLU A 82 -21.84 2.86 -5.31
N ASP A 83 -22.42 2.81 -6.51
CA ASP A 83 -21.70 3.12 -7.75
C ASP A 83 -21.16 4.55 -7.76
N GLU A 84 -21.92 5.53 -7.24
CA GLU A 84 -21.47 6.91 -7.08
C GLU A 84 -20.25 7.02 -6.16
N ALA A 85 -20.30 6.37 -5.00
CA ALA A 85 -19.20 6.36 -4.03
C ALA A 85 -17.95 5.68 -4.62
N ARG A 86 -18.13 4.57 -5.35
CA ARG A 86 -17.03 3.83 -6.00
C ARG A 86 -16.39 4.65 -7.13
N ARG A 87 -17.16 5.44 -7.89
CA ARG A 87 -16.61 6.32 -8.95
C ARG A 87 -15.75 7.46 -8.37
N GLY A 88 -16.10 7.97 -7.20
CA GLY A 88 -15.33 8.97 -6.47
C GLY A 88 -14.11 8.42 -5.74
N LEU A 89 -14.01 7.10 -5.56
CA LEU A 89 -12.92 6.47 -4.82
C LEU A 89 -11.60 6.45 -5.63
N ARG A 90 -10.52 6.87 -4.97
CA ARG A 90 -9.12 6.70 -5.39
C ARG A 90 -8.42 5.75 -4.43
N LEU A 91 -8.39 4.47 -4.80
CA LEU A 91 -7.81 3.40 -3.99
C LEU A 91 -6.33 3.19 -4.34
N ARG A 92 -5.45 3.14 -3.32
CA ARG A 92 -4.04 2.80 -3.48
C ARG A 92 -3.67 1.69 -2.51
N ILE A 93 -3.03 0.64 -3.03
CA ILE A 93 -2.64 -0.54 -2.27
C ILE A 93 -1.14 -0.75 -2.39
N SER A 94 -0.46 -0.83 -1.25
CA SER A 94 0.95 -1.15 -1.14
C SER A 94 1.13 -2.66 -0.89
N CYS A 95 2.00 -3.30 -1.68
CA CYS A 95 2.29 -4.74 -1.56
C CYS A 95 3.69 -5.06 -2.12
N ARG A 96 4.35 -6.13 -1.65
CA ARG A 96 5.50 -6.73 -2.37
C ARG A 96 5.00 -7.42 -3.65
N THR A 97 5.62 -7.14 -4.80
CA THR A 97 5.19 -7.68 -6.11
C THR A 97 5.03 -9.20 -6.11
N ALA A 98 5.95 -9.95 -5.49
CA ALA A 98 5.89 -11.41 -5.42
C ALA A 98 4.77 -11.97 -4.52
N ARG A 99 4.13 -11.11 -3.73
CA ARG A 99 3.06 -11.44 -2.78
C ARG A 99 1.70 -10.89 -3.21
N TRP A 100 1.63 -10.23 -4.37
CA TRP A 100 0.36 -9.75 -4.91
C TRP A 100 -0.56 -10.94 -5.25
N PRO A 101 -1.80 -11.00 -4.73
CA PRO A 101 -2.71 -12.10 -5.04
C PRO A 101 -3.05 -12.15 -6.52
N SER A 102 -2.95 -13.34 -7.13
CA SER A 102 -3.12 -13.52 -8.57
C SER A 102 -4.50 -13.09 -9.09
N GLY A 103 -5.55 -13.22 -8.28
CA GLY A 103 -6.91 -12.82 -8.63
C GLY A 103 -7.25 -11.36 -8.36
N LEU A 104 -6.55 -10.70 -7.43
CA LEU A 104 -6.94 -9.38 -6.93
C LEU A 104 -6.93 -8.31 -8.03
N HIS A 105 -5.95 -8.33 -8.93
CA HIS A 105 -5.92 -7.38 -10.05
C HIS A 105 -7.12 -7.56 -10.99
N THR A 106 -7.49 -8.81 -11.29
CA THR A 106 -8.63 -9.11 -12.15
C THR A 106 -9.93 -8.63 -11.54
N GLU A 107 -10.14 -8.87 -10.24
CA GLU A 107 -11.33 -8.40 -9.52
C GLU A 107 -11.39 -6.87 -9.47
N LEU A 108 -10.28 -6.18 -9.18
CA LEU A 108 -10.25 -4.71 -9.25
C LEU A 108 -10.58 -4.21 -10.67
N CYS A 109 -10.04 -4.83 -11.72
CA CYS A 109 -10.38 -4.48 -13.11
C CYS A 109 -11.83 -4.79 -13.52
N ARG A 110 -12.57 -5.60 -12.73
CA ARG A 110 -14.00 -5.83 -12.91
C ARG A 110 -14.83 -4.66 -12.36
N LEU A 111 -14.32 -3.99 -11.32
CA LEU A 111 -15.01 -2.94 -10.57
C LEU A 111 -14.72 -1.53 -11.09
N TRP A 112 -13.59 -1.35 -11.75
CA TRP A 112 -13.21 -0.12 -12.44
C TRP A 112 -13.01 -0.36 -13.93
N ALA A 113 -13.11 0.67 -14.75
CA ALA A 113 -12.76 0.54 -16.16
C ALA A 113 -11.30 0.11 -16.32
N VAL A 114 -10.99 -0.69 -17.34
CA VAL A 114 -9.66 -1.33 -17.55
C VAL A 114 -8.49 -0.34 -17.52
N ASN A 115 -8.72 0.93 -17.86
CA ASN A 115 -7.70 1.99 -17.87
C ASN A 115 -7.58 2.77 -16.54
N GLN A 116 -8.38 2.46 -15.53
CA GLN A 116 -8.38 3.12 -14.22
C GLN A 116 -7.63 2.34 -13.15
N VAL A 117 -7.22 1.10 -13.43
CA VAL A 117 -6.42 0.26 -12.54
C VAL A 117 -5.00 0.18 -13.09
N ALA A 118 -4.02 0.53 -12.26
CA ALA A 118 -2.61 0.47 -12.63
C ALA A 118 -1.80 -0.22 -11.53
N MET A 119 -0.98 -1.20 -11.91
CA MET A 119 0.06 -1.73 -11.03
C MET A 119 1.37 -0.99 -11.28
N VAL A 120 1.81 -0.22 -10.28
CA VAL A 120 3.04 0.56 -10.35
C VAL A 120 4.08 -0.02 -9.40
N GLY A 121 5.25 -0.36 -9.95
CA GLY A 121 6.41 -0.73 -9.14
C GLY A 121 7.11 0.54 -8.63
N LEU A 122 7.46 0.57 -7.34
CA LEU A 122 8.43 1.56 -6.87
C LEU A 122 9.82 1.15 -7.37
N ALA A 123 10.50 2.07 -8.05
CA ALA A 123 11.88 1.87 -8.44
C ALA A 123 12.76 1.62 -7.21
N PRO A 124 13.83 0.80 -7.31
CA PRO A 124 14.80 0.66 -6.24
C PRO A 124 15.35 2.04 -5.86
N LEU A 125 15.40 2.35 -4.55
CA LEU A 125 16.02 3.58 -4.06
C LEU A 125 17.44 3.70 -4.62
N SER A 126 17.74 4.84 -5.23
CA SER A 126 19.09 5.17 -5.67
C SER A 126 20.01 5.37 -4.47
N ARG A 127 21.33 5.34 -4.69
CA ARG A 127 22.30 5.65 -3.62
C ARG A 127 22.09 7.05 -3.05
N ASP A 128 21.64 7.97 -3.89
CA ASP A 128 21.37 9.35 -3.50
C ASP A 128 20.12 9.44 -2.62
N ASP A 129 19.06 8.69 -2.95
CA ASP A 129 17.86 8.60 -2.10
C ASP A 129 18.17 8.00 -0.72
N VAL A 130 19.02 6.97 -0.68
CA VAL A 130 19.47 6.36 0.59
C VAL A 130 20.29 7.36 1.42
N THR A 131 21.16 8.13 0.77
CA THR A 131 22.00 9.12 1.43
C THR A 131 21.17 10.30 1.95
N LEU A 132 20.19 10.76 1.17
CA LEU A 132 19.25 11.80 1.56
C LEU A 132 18.41 11.36 2.77
N ALA A 133 17.83 10.16 2.70
CA ALA A 133 17.06 9.59 3.81
C ALA A 133 17.91 9.43 5.08
N ALA A 134 19.15 8.95 4.95
CA ALA A 134 20.06 8.78 6.08
C ALA A 134 20.47 10.10 6.75
N ARG A 135 20.63 11.17 5.96
CA ARG A 135 20.86 12.52 6.50
C ARG A 135 19.65 13.08 7.24
N ALA A 136 18.45 12.81 6.73
CA ALA A 136 17.20 13.27 7.35
C ALA A 136 16.94 12.63 8.73
N VAL A 137 17.49 11.44 8.99
CA VAL A 137 17.41 10.76 10.29
C VAL A 137 18.66 10.92 11.16
N HIS A 138 19.56 11.86 10.81
CA HIS A 138 20.82 12.13 11.52
C HIS A 138 21.72 10.91 11.76
N LEU A 139 21.81 9.98 10.79
CA LEU A 139 22.80 8.91 10.85
C LEU A 139 24.22 9.48 10.76
N GLU A 140 25.11 9.06 11.67
CA GLU A 140 26.49 9.54 11.76
C GLU A 140 27.35 9.17 10.52
N ASP A 141 27.05 8.07 9.83
CA ASP A 141 27.71 7.70 8.56
C ASP A 141 26.72 7.15 7.51
N PRO A 142 26.08 8.04 6.72
CA PRO A 142 25.20 7.68 5.60
C PRO A 142 25.89 6.83 4.51
N ALA A 143 27.20 6.99 4.32
CA ALA A 143 27.95 6.31 3.27
C ALA A 143 28.24 4.85 3.63
N ALA A 144 28.45 4.53 4.90
CA ALA A 144 28.53 3.14 5.39
C ALA A 144 27.21 2.38 5.20
N PHE A 145 26.06 3.00 5.50
CA PHE A 145 24.74 2.37 5.31
C PHE A 145 24.46 2.01 3.85
N SER A 146 24.87 2.86 2.90
CA SER A 146 24.75 2.60 1.45
C SER A 146 25.58 1.41 0.94
N ARG A 147 26.63 1.00 1.69
CA ARG A 147 27.53 -0.10 1.32
C ARG A 147 27.00 -1.47 1.75
N LEU A 148 26.15 -1.54 2.78
CA LEU A 148 25.60 -2.79 3.31
C LEU A 148 24.61 -3.49 2.36
N LYS A 149 24.04 -2.77 1.38
CA LYS A 149 23.06 -3.32 0.42
C LYS A 149 23.68 -4.24 -0.66
N ARG A 150 24.98 -4.56 -0.60
CA ARG A 150 25.70 -5.48 -1.52
C ARG A 150 26.20 -6.77 -0.86
N SER A 151 25.59 -7.24 0.23
CA SER A 151 25.97 -8.52 0.87
C SER A 151 24.88 -9.58 0.76
N GLY A 152 24.28 -9.72 -0.42
CA GLY A 152 23.20 -10.66 -0.68
C GLY A 152 23.18 -11.20 -2.11
N SER A 153 24.35 -11.40 -2.71
CA SER A 153 24.56 -12.21 -3.92
C SER A 153 26.06 -12.38 -4.10
N ASP A 154 26.62 -13.46 -3.54
CA ASP A 154 27.83 -14.07 -4.08
C ASP A 154 27.74 -15.58 -3.85
N GLY A 155 28.09 -16.30 -4.91
CA GLY A 155 27.75 -17.69 -5.17
C GLY A 155 28.51 -18.69 -4.31
N GLY A 156 27.82 -19.79 -3.99
CA GLY A 156 28.44 -21.02 -3.52
C GLY A 156 28.31 -22.10 -4.59
N SER A 157 29.25 -22.16 -5.52
CA SER A 157 29.63 -23.44 -6.13
C SER A 157 30.41 -24.22 -5.08
N ILE A 158 29.95 -25.42 -4.76
CA ILE A 158 30.71 -26.38 -3.95
C ILE A 158 31.06 -27.56 -4.88
N PRO A 159 32.33 -28.03 -4.87
CA PRO A 159 32.81 -29.12 -5.72
C PRO A 159 32.16 -30.48 -5.43
#